data_AF-A0A1X0RD64-F1
#
_entry.id   AF-A0A1X0RD64-F1
#
_cell.length_a   1.000
_cell.length_b   1.000
_cell.length_c   1.000
_cell.angle_alpha   90.00
_cell.angle_beta   90.00
_cell.angle_gamma   90.00
#
_symmetry.space_group_name_H-M   'P 1'
#
loop_
_entity.id
_entity.type
_entity.pdbx_description
1 polymer ?
#
loop_
_entity_poly.entity_id
_entity_poly.type
_entity_poly.pdbx_seq_one_letter_code
_entity_poly.pdbx_strand_id
1 'polypeptide(L)'
;KNVGLNELSAKLSEMLTVEKAQKRQKIAHGPTRHNRFGGTYVLEDWEGNKKVFHKQQAGFADVSELVDGDKKISRVGLKRKLADEIRARKVYQDSRCLLYLKATAQSFVETCFNALFSSVLKDMKRDDKKIVDKDYIRYYFCMGWFLQYHLYENKTSKARKANTLCLPSRQDERNILNKSFDFDLVATAFDLGTILFCIHYI
;
A
#
# COMPACT_ATOMS: atom_id res chain seq x y z
N LYS A 1 -17.55 -15.87 -18.70
CA LYS A 1 -18.30 -15.42 -17.49
C LYS A 1 -17.96 -16.26 -16.24
N ASN A 2 -17.79 -17.58 -16.32
CA ASN A 2 -17.50 -18.42 -15.12
C ASN A 2 -16.06 -18.28 -14.56
N VAL A 3 -15.08 -17.89 -15.39
CA VAL A 3 -13.67 -17.78 -14.96
C VAL A 3 -13.46 -16.72 -13.86
N GLY A 4 -14.09 -15.54 -14.00
CA GLY A 4 -13.98 -14.48 -13.00
C GLY A 4 -14.71 -14.79 -11.67
N LEU A 5 -15.79 -15.56 -11.72
CA LEU A 5 -16.49 -15.99 -10.50
C LEU A 5 -15.66 -16.98 -9.69
N ASN A 6 -14.94 -17.89 -10.37
CA ASN A 6 -14.04 -18.84 -9.72
C ASN A 6 -12.83 -18.15 -9.09
N GLU A 7 -12.26 -17.14 -9.76
CA GLU A 7 -11.15 -16.34 -9.22
C GLU A 7 -11.56 -15.52 -8.00
N LEU A 8 -12.73 -14.88 -8.04
CA LEU A 8 -13.29 -14.16 -6.90
C LEU A 8 -13.60 -15.09 -5.72
N SER A 9 -14.14 -16.28 -6.00
CA SER A 9 -14.40 -17.30 -4.98
C SER A 9 -13.10 -17.80 -4.33
N ALA A 10 -12.05 -18.02 -5.13
CA ALA A 10 -10.73 -18.38 -4.63
C ALA A 10 -10.12 -17.27 -3.77
N LYS A 11 -10.26 -16.01 -4.16
CA LYS A 11 -9.76 -14.89 -3.35
C LYS A 11 -10.53 -14.73 -2.04
N LEU A 12 -11.85 -14.92 -2.08
CA LEU A 12 -12.68 -14.89 -0.89
C LEU A 12 -12.32 -16.03 0.07
N SER A 13 -12.12 -17.24 -0.45
CA SER A 13 -11.76 -18.39 0.39
C SER A 13 -10.39 -18.19 1.06
N GLU A 14 -9.41 -17.60 0.36
CA GLU A 14 -8.12 -17.19 0.92
C GLU A 14 -8.30 -16.15 2.05
N MET A 15 -9.12 -15.12 1.85
CA MET A 15 -9.37 -14.13 2.91
C MET A 15 -10.05 -14.74 4.13
N LEU A 16 -10.97 -15.69 3.91
CA LEU A 16 -11.66 -16.42 4.99
C LEU A 16 -10.72 -17.36 5.76
N THR A 17 -9.72 -17.98 5.11
CA THR A 17 -8.75 -18.81 5.83
C THR A 17 -7.85 -17.97 6.71
N VAL A 18 -7.44 -16.79 6.24
CA VAL A 18 -6.69 -15.80 7.02
C VAL A 18 -7.53 -15.30 8.20
N GLU A 19 -8.79 -14.93 7.98
CA GLU A 19 -9.68 -14.48 9.05
C GLU A 19 -9.88 -15.58 10.11
N LYS A 20 -10.14 -16.83 9.69
CA LYS A 20 -10.25 -17.98 10.61
C LYS A 20 -8.96 -18.20 11.39
N ALA A 21 -7.79 -18.06 10.78
CA ALA A 21 -6.51 -18.16 11.46
C ALA A 21 -6.34 -17.08 12.54
N GLN A 22 -6.67 -15.83 12.21
CA GLN A 22 -6.65 -14.72 13.17
C GLN A 22 -7.67 -14.94 14.31
N LYS A 23 -8.87 -15.42 13.99
CA LYS A 23 -9.89 -15.74 15.00
C LYS A 23 -9.41 -16.85 15.94
N ARG A 24 -8.76 -17.90 15.41
CA ARG A 24 -8.17 -18.97 16.23
C ARG A 24 -7.09 -18.42 17.17
N GLN A 25 -6.19 -17.57 16.69
CA GLN A 25 -5.18 -16.93 17.54
C GLN A 25 -5.83 -16.09 18.65
N LYS A 26 -6.83 -15.28 18.32
CA LYS A 26 -7.55 -14.47 19.32
C LYS A 26 -8.28 -15.32 20.37
N ILE A 27 -8.86 -16.45 19.96
CA ILE A 27 -9.52 -17.38 20.88
C ILE A 27 -8.48 -18.12 21.74
N ALA A 28 -7.35 -18.52 21.18
CA ALA A 28 -6.28 -19.22 21.89
C ALA A 28 -5.71 -18.38 23.04
N HIS A 29 -5.52 -17.07 22.82
CA HIS A 29 -5.07 -16.12 23.86
C HIS A 29 -6.25 -15.46 24.60
N GLY A 30 -7.48 -15.88 24.35
CA GLY A 30 -8.69 -15.32 24.95
C GLY A 30 -9.02 -15.97 26.30
N PRO A 31 -9.78 -15.27 27.18
CA PRO A 31 -10.29 -15.89 28.39
C PRO A 31 -11.29 -17.00 28.02
N THR A 32 -11.11 -18.18 28.62
CA THR A 32 -12.01 -19.34 28.39
C THR A 32 -13.30 -19.24 29.19
N ARG A 33 -13.31 -18.41 30.25
CA ARG A 33 -14.46 -18.19 31.12
C ARG A 33 -14.92 -16.75 31.07
N HIS A 34 -16.14 -16.51 31.55
CA HIS A 34 -16.73 -15.17 31.63
C HIS A 34 -15.86 -14.18 32.42
N ASN A 35 -16.02 -12.89 32.15
CA ASN A 35 -15.21 -11.81 32.73
C ASN A 35 -15.22 -11.75 34.28
N ARG A 36 -16.26 -12.28 34.92
CA ARG A 36 -16.43 -12.29 36.39
C ARG A 36 -15.78 -13.49 37.09
N PHE A 37 -15.06 -14.36 36.39
CA PHE A 37 -14.33 -15.45 37.03
C PHE A 37 -13.17 -14.86 37.85
N GLY A 38 -13.34 -14.77 39.17
CA GLY A 38 -12.49 -13.99 40.09
C GLY A 38 -11.14 -14.63 40.44
N GLY A 39 -10.49 -15.30 39.50
CA GLY A 39 -9.13 -15.81 39.68
C GLY A 39 -8.11 -14.68 39.83
N THR A 40 -7.15 -14.84 40.73
CA THR A 40 -6.07 -13.86 40.96
C THR A 40 -4.72 -14.55 40.83
N TYR A 41 -3.82 -13.95 40.07
CA TYR A 41 -2.47 -14.43 39.80
C TYR A 41 -1.47 -13.43 40.38
N VAL A 42 -0.45 -13.94 41.07
CA VAL A 42 0.63 -13.12 41.65
C VAL A 42 1.91 -13.45 40.90
N LEU A 43 2.47 -12.45 40.24
CA LEU A 43 3.79 -12.51 39.61
C LEU A 43 4.79 -11.88 40.56
N GLU A 44 5.83 -12.62 40.93
CA GLU A 44 6.93 -12.14 41.76
C GLU A 44 8.18 -11.95 40.88
N ASP A 45 8.75 -10.74 40.93
CA ASP A 45 9.98 -10.42 40.22
C ASP A 45 11.20 -10.93 40.98
N TRP A 46 12.36 -10.99 40.32
CA TRP A 46 13.61 -11.43 40.95
C TRP A 46 14.08 -10.49 42.09
N GLU A 47 13.59 -9.24 42.11
CA GLU A 47 13.78 -8.26 43.18
C GLU A 47 12.77 -8.41 44.34
N GLY A 48 11.87 -9.40 44.29
CA GLY A 48 10.81 -9.63 45.29
C GLY A 48 9.58 -8.75 45.13
N ASN A 49 9.50 -7.95 44.05
CA ASN A 49 8.34 -7.11 43.76
C ASN A 49 7.15 -7.95 43.26
N LYS A 50 5.99 -7.83 43.91
CA LYS A 50 4.79 -8.62 43.57
C LYS A 50 3.78 -7.79 42.78
N LYS A 51 3.38 -8.28 41.61
CA LYS A 51 2.28 -7.72 40.80
C LYS A 51 1.10 -8.67 40.80
N VAL A 52 -0.09 -8.12 41.06
CA VAL A 52 -1.33 -8.88 41.18
C VAL A 52 -2.18 -8.65 39.94
N PHE A 53 -2.56 -9.73 39.27
CA PHE A 53 -3.40 -9.71 38.08
C PHE A 53 -4.72 -10.44 38.34
N HIS A 54 -5.85 -9.81 38.01
CA HIS A 54 -7.19 -10.38 38.15
C HIS A 54 -7.76 -10.91 36.82
N LYS A 55 -6.94 -10.97 35.77
CA LYS A 55 -7.35 -11.45 34.44
C LYS A 55 -6.99 -12.93 34.30
N GLN A 56 -7.91 -13.74 33.77
CA GLN A 56 -7.66 -15.17 33.49
C GLN A 56 -6.47 -15.42 32.56
N GLN A 57 -6.22 -14.50 31.62
CA GLN A 57 -5.10 -14.58 30.70
C GLN A 57 -3.75 -14.60 31.41
N ALA A 58 -3.66 -14.07 32.64
CA ALA A 58 -2.43 -14.05 33.42
C ALA A 58 -1.90 -15.45 33.79
N GLY A 59 -2.75 -16.49 33.74
CA GLY A 59 -2.33 -17.87 34.02
C GLY A 59 -1.66 -18.60 32.86
N PHE A 60 -1.80 -18.10 31.63
CA PHE A 60 -1.33 -18.79 30.41
C PHE A 60 -0.54 -17.90 29.46
N ALA A 61 -0.61 -16.57 29.60
CA ALA A 61 0.13 -15.63 28.78
C ALA A 61 1.59 -15.54 29.22
N ASP A 62 2.46 -15.16 28.28
CA ASP A 62 3.86 -14.90 28.59
C ASP A 62 3.98 -13.71 29.55
N VAL A 63 4.90 -13.83 30.50
CA VAL A 63 5.14 -12.83 31.56
C VAL A 63 5.39 -11.44 30.98
N SER A 64 6.10 -11.37 29.85
CA SER A 64 6.39 -10.13 29.13
C SER A 64 5.12 -9.44 28.62
N GLU A 65 4.23 -10.19 27.96
CA GLU A 65 2.97 -9.65 27.43
C GLU A 65 2.03 -9.19 28.54
N LEU A 66 2.04 -9.88 29.68
CA LEU A 66 1.22 -9.55 30.83
C LEU A 66 1.66 -8.23 31.49
N VAL A 67 2.97 -8.04 31.65
CA VAL A 67 3.55 -6.81 32.21
C VAL A 67 3.36 -5.62 31.27
N ASP A 68 3.47 -5.82 29.97
CA ASP A 68 3.30 -4.75 28.98
C ASP A 68 1.83 -4.40 28.72
N GLY A 69 0.94 -5.40 28.75
CA GLY A 69 -0.49 -5.22 28.49
C GLY A 69 -1.24 -4.42 29.56
N ASP A 70 -0.73 -4.37 30.79
CA ASP A 70 -1.33 -3.62 31.89
C ASP A 70 -0.77 -2.18 32.02
N LYS A 71 0.26 -1.84 31.23
CA LYS A 71 0.72 -0.46 31.11
C LYS A 71 -0.42 0.35 30.48
N LYS A 72 -0.95 1.33 31.22
CA LYS A 72 -1.87 2.34 30.68
C LYS A 72 -1.09 3.23 29.70
N ILE A 73 -0.88 2.74 28.48
CA ILE A 73 -0.31 3.56 27.41
C ILE A 73 -1.33 4.66 27.14
N SER A 74 -1.03 5.89 27.58
CA SER A 74 -1.78 7.09 27.20
C SER A 74 -1.65 7.31 25.69
N ARG A 75 -2.48 6.59 24.93
CA ARG A 75 -2.45 6.54 23.46
C ARG A 75 -3.58 7.35 22.83
N VAL A 76 -4.21 8.24 23.61
CA VAL A 76 -5.55 8.75 23.30
C VAL A 76 -5.57 9.95 22.34
N GLY A 77 -4.51 10.76 22.22
CA GLY A 77 -4.61 12.02 21.46
C GLY A 77 -4.23 11.95 19.97
N LEU A 78 -2.93 11.70 19.71
CA LEU A 78 -2.31 12.12 18.45
C LEU A 78 -2.36 11.05 17.34
N LYS A 79 -2.06 9.79 17.70
CA LYS A 79 -1.92 8.71 16.71
C LYS A 79 -3.27 8.22 16.15
N ARG A 80 -4.36 8.36 16.91
CA ARG A 80 -5.70 7.93 16.46
C ARG A 80 -6.25 8.84 15.35
N LYS A 81 -5.89 10.14 15.35
CA LYS A 81 -6.20 11.08 14.27
C LYS A 81 -5.33 10.84 13.03
N LEU A 82 -4.02 10.60 13.21
CA LEU A 82 -3.11 10.26 12.10
C LEU A 82 -3.42 8.90 11.45
N ALA A 83 -3.86 7.90 12.22
CA ALA A 83 -4.19 6.58 11.68
C ALA A 83 -5.46 6.57 10.81
N ASP A 84 -6.39 7.51 11.02
CA ASP A 84 -7.58 7.65 10.16
C ASP A 84 -7.25 8.33 8.82
N GLU A 85 -6.21 9.18 8.76
CA GLU A 85 -5.71 9.76 7.50
C GLU A 85 -5.00 8.72 6.60
N ILE A 86 -4.36 7.71 7.22
CA ILE A 86 -3.73 6.56 6.55
C ILE A 86 -4.71 5.38 6.45
N ARG A 87 -6.03 5.62 6.47
CA ARG A 87 -6.96 4.58 6.02
C ARG A 87 -6.75 4.41 4.53
N ALA A 88 -6.67 3.16 4.05
CA ALA A 88 -6.62 2.87 2.62
C ALA A 88 -7.74 3.65 1.93
N ARG A 89 -7.37 4.74 1.22
CA ARG A 89 -8.34 5.55 0.48
C ARG A 89 -9.13 4.59 -0.38
N LYS A 90 -10.45 4.77 -0.42
CA LYS A 90 -11.40 3.95 -1.19
C LYS A 90 -10.74 3.57 -2.52
N VAL A 91 -10.25 2.33 -2.59
CA VAL A 91 -9.67 1.79 -3.82
C VAL A 91 -10.81 1.83 -4.83
N TYR A 92 -10.56 2.33 -6.04
CA TYR A 92 -11.56 2.29 -7.11
C TYR A 92 -12.06 0.84 -7.24
N GLN A 93 -13.31 0.59 -6.86
CA GLN A 93 -13.83 -0.78 -6.78
C GLN A 93 -14.40 -1.26 -8.11
N ASP A 94 -14.78 -0.34 -9.02
CA ASP A 94 -15.27 -0.73 -10.34
C ASP A 94 -14.08 -1.05 -11.27
N SER A 95 -14.02 -2.32 -11.67
CA SER A 95 -13.05 -2.84 -12.63
C SER A 95 -13.07 -2.09 -13.96
N ARG A 96 -14.24 -1.60 -14.41
CA ARG A 96 -14.34 -0.81 -15.65
C ARG A 96 -13.65 0.54 -15.51
N CYS A 97 -13.87 1.24 -14.39
CA CYS A 97 -13.18 2.50 -14.11
C CYS A 97 -11.67 2.33 -14.05
N LEU A 98 -11.19 1.23 -13.45
CA LEU A 98 -9.77 0.90 -13.42
C LEU A 98 -9.20 0.63 -14.82
N LEU A 99 -9.96 -0.03 -15.69
CA LEU A 99 -9.56 -0.26 -17.09
C LEU A 99 -9.40 1.05 -17.85
N TYR A 100 -10.37 1.96 -17.73
CA TYR A 100 -10.27 3.28 -18.35
C TYR A 100 -9.12 4.10 -17.76
N LEU A 101 -8.95 4.10 -16.43
CA LEU A 101 -7.84 4.78 -15.78
C LEU A 101 -6.49 4.26 -16.29
N LYS A 102 -6.37 2.94 -16.45
CA LYS A 102 -5.17 2.32 -17.04
C LYS A 102 -4.95 2.81 -18.48
N ALA A 103 -5.99 2.77 -19.32
CA ALA A 103 -5.88 3.20 -20.71
C ALA A 103 -5.49 4.68 -20.83
N THR A 104 -6.09 5.55 -20.00
CA THR A 104 -5.75 6.97 -19.92
C THR A 104 -4.32 7.18 -19.44
N ALA A 105 -3.89 6.50 -18.39
CA ALA A 105 -2.53 6.62 -17.86
C ALA A 105 -1.49 6.15 -18.90
N GLN A 106 -1.77 5.06 -19.62
CA GLN A 106 -0.92 4.56 -20.68
C GLN A 106 -0.80 5.57 -21.83
N SER A 107 -1.93 6.07 -22.35
CA SER A 107 -1.93 7.08 -23.42
C SER A 107 -1.24 8.37 -22.99
N PHE A 108 -1.37 8.76 -21.73
CA PHE A 108 -0.70 9.92 -21.17
C PHE A 108 0.82 9.76 -21.13
N VAL A 109 1.32 8.61 -20.64
CA VAL A 109 2.77 8.32 -20.60
C VAL A 109 3.36 8.26 -22.00
N GLU A 110 2.62 7.73 -22.96
CA GLU A 110 3.08 7.60 -24.34
C GLU A 110 3.16 8.93 -25.10
N THR A 111 2.20 9.84 -24.88
CA THR A 111 2.05 11.04 -25.74
C THR A 111 2.39 12.33 -25.03
N CYS A 112 2.03 12.46 -23.75
CA CYS A 112 1.94 13.77 -23.10
C CYS A 112 2.95 13.96 -21.98
N PHE A 113 3.46 12.89 -21.38
CA PHE A 113 4.30 12.97 -20.17
C PHE A 113 5.50 13.90 -20.35
N ASN A 114 6.34 13.62 -21.36
CA ASN A 114 7.54 14.42 -21.60
C ASN A 114 7.22 15.89 -21.93
N ALA A 115 6.22 16.14 -22.77
CA ALA A 115 5.84 17.51 -23.13
C ALA A 115 5.27 18.30 -21.95
N LEU A 116 4.38 17.69 -21.15
CA LEU A 116 3.75 18.35 -20.02
C LEU A 116 4.77 18.66 -18.92
N PHE A 117 5.51 17.65 -18.45
CA PHE A 117 6.43 17.83 -17.33
C PHE A 117 7.59 18.77 -17.69
N SER A 118 8.07 18.75 -18.93
CA SER A 118 9.08 19.72 -19.37
C SER A 118 8.55 21.16 -19.46
N SER A 119 7.29 21.35 -19.90
CA SER A 119 6.66 22.68 -19.92
C SER A 119 6.44 23.22 -18.51
N VAL A 120 5.82 22.41 -17.64
CA VAL A 120 5.52 22.82 -16.26
C VAL A 120 6.81 23.11 -15.49
N LEU A 121 7.86 22.29 -15.67
CA LEU A 121 9.16 22.54 -15.04
C LEU A 121 9.80 23.84 -15.51
N LYS A 122 9.66 24.22 -16.79
CA LYS A 122 10.16 25.51 -17.30
C LYS A 122 9.42 26.68 -16.67
N ASP A 123 8.10 26.59 -16.55
CA ASP A 123 7.27 27.64 -15.95
C ASP A 123 7.60 27.77 -14.45
N MET A 124 7.79 26.65 -13.74
CA MET A 124 8.22 26.61 -12.33
C MET A 124 9.61 27.21 -12.12
N LYS A 125 10.56 26.96 -13.04
CA LYS A 125 11.90 27.56 -12.98
C LYS A 125 11.91 29.06 -13.25
N ARG A 126 10.88 29.58 -13.93
CA ARG A 126 10.72 31.00 -14.22
C ARG A 126 10.01 31.76 -13.11
N ASP A 127 9.56 31.07 -12.05
CA ASP A 127 8.69 31.60 -11.00
C ASP A 127 7.55 32.45 -11.60
N ASP A 128 6.86 31.87 -12.58
CA ASP A 128 5.73 32.53 -13.22
C ASP A 128 4.67 32.89 -12.18
N LYS A 129 4.16 34.13 -12.24
CA LYS A 129 3.17 34.68 -11.28
C LYS A 129 1.88 33.85 -11.11
N LYS A 130 1.67 32.88 -11.99
CA LYS A 130 0.51 31.97 -12.00
C LYS A 130 0.72 30.72 -11.13
N ILE A 131 1.96 30.41 -10.76
CA ILE A 131 2.33 29.21 -10.01
C ILE A 131 2.17 29.49 -8.53
N VAL A 132 1.49 28.58 -7.83
CA VAL A 132 1.28 28.65 -6.39
C VAL A 132 2.11 27.55 -5.73
N ASP A 133 2.52 27.72 -4.47
CA ASP A 133 3.26 26.71 -3.69
C ASP A 133 2.64 25.30 -3.74
N LYS A 134 1.31 25.23 -3.86
CA LYS A 134 0.57 23.97 -3.99
C LYS A 134 0.88 23.21 -5.28
N ASP A 135 1.30 23.90 -6.33
CA ASP A 135 1.58 23.31 -7.63
C ASP A 135 2.90 22.55 -7.65
N TYR A 136 3.89 22.94 -6.82
CA TYR A 136 5.12 22.17 -6.61
C TYR A 136 4.80 20.79 -6.03
N ILE A 137 3.97 20.74 -4.99
CA ILE A 137 3.55 19.47 -4.37
C ILE A 137 2.81 18.59 -5.39
N ARG A 138 1.92 19.18 -6.19
CA ARG A 138 1.18 18.47 -7.24
C ARG A 138 2.11 17.93 -8.32
N TYR A 139 3.09 18.72 -8.75
CA TYR A 139 4.10 18.32 -9.72
C TYR A 139 4.83 17.06 -9.25
N TYR A 140 5.40 17.07 -8.04
CA TYR A 140 6.12 15.91 -7.49
C TYR A 140 5.21 14.70 -7.27
N PHE A 141 4.00 14.92 -6.76
CA PHE A 141 3.04 13.84 -6.56
C PHE A 141 2.67 13.15 -7.87
N CYS A 142 2.30 13.92 -8.91
CA CYS A 142 1.93 13.39 -10.21
C CYS A 142 3.13 12.70 -10.88
N MET A 143 4.30 13.33 -10.88
CA MET A 143 5.53 12.77 -11.43
C MET A 143 5.85 11.42 -10.79
N GLY A 144 5.84 11.36 -9.45
CA GLY A 144 6.11 10.13 -8.71
C GLY A 144 5.09 9.03 -9.00
N TRP A 145 3.81 9.36 -9.12
CA TRP A 145 2.76 8.40 -9.44
C TRP A 145 2.96 7.76 -10.82
N PHE A 146 3.24 8.58 -11.85
CA PHE A 146 3.48 8.07 -13.21
C PHE A 146 4.78 7.26 -13.33
N LEU A 147 5.83 7.64 -12.59
CA LEU A 147 7.07 6.84 -12.49
C LEU A 147 6.80 5.46 -11.88
N GLN A 148 6.03 5.40 -10.78
CA GLN A 148 5.64 4.14 -10.15
C GLN A 148 4.79 3.29 -11.09
N TYR A 149 3.84 3.90 -11.80
CA TYR A 149 3.04 3.25 -12.82
C TYR A 149 3.91 2.66 -13.95
N HIS A 150 4.87 3.43 -14.46
CA HIS A 150 5.79 2.97 -15.50
C HIS A 150 6.65 1.79 -15.02
N LEU A 151 7.20 1.84 -13.80
CA LEU A 151 7.96 0.73 -13.22
C LEU A 151 7.10 -0.53 -13.05
N TYR A 152 5.85 -0.37 -12.64
CA TYR A 152 4.90 -1.49 -12.52
C TYR A 152 4.60 -2.13 -13.88
N GLU A 153 4.28 -1.34 -14.90
CA GLU A 153 4.02 -1.87 -16.25
C GLU A 153 5.28 -2.47 -16.89
N ASN A 154 6.48 -1.90 -16.68
CA ASN A 154 7.74 -2.49 -17.13
C ASN A 154 7.99 -3.87 -16.48
N LYS A 155 7.79 -3.98 -15.15
CA LYS A 155 7.93 -5.25 -14.42
C LYS A 155 6.90 -6.28 -14.89
N THR A 156 5.64 -5.89 -15.06
CA THR A 156 4.59 -6.81 -15.53
C THR A 156 4.81 -7.23 -16.98
N SER A 157 5.28 -6.33 -17.84
CA SER A 157 5.60 -6.63 -19.23
C SER A 157 6.77 -7.61 -19.34
N LYS A 158 7.82 -7.43 -18.53
CA LYS A 158 8.93 -8.40 -18.41
C LYS A 158 8.44 -9.77 -17.95
N ALA A 159 7.57 -9.83 -16.93
CA ALA A 159 6.98 -11.08 -16.45
C ALA A 159 6.09 -11.76 -17.51
N ARG A 160 5.29 -11.00 -18.26
CA ARG A 160 4.49 -11.51 -19.39
C ARG A 160 5.39 -12.08 -20.49
N LYS A 161 6.45 -11.36 -20.88
CA LYS A 161 7.44 -11.83 -21.87
C LYS A 161 8.09 -13.14 -21.42
N ALA A 162 8.50 -13.24 -20.16
CA ALA A 162 9.06 -14.47 -19.58
C ALA A 162 8.08 -15.66 -19.63
N ASN A 163 6.81 -15.44 -19.29
CA ASN A 163 5.77 -16.48 -19.39
C ASN A 163 5.41 -16.86 -20.84
N THR A 164 5.53 -15.93 -21.79
CA THR A 164 5.18 -16.18 -23.20
C THR A 164 6.19 -17.10 -23.88
N LEU A 165 7.44 -17.16 -23.38
CA LEU A 165 8.44 -18.11 -23.86
C LEU A 165 8.06 -19.58 -23.61
N CYS A 166 7.05 -19.86 -22.77
CA CYS A 166 6.61 -21.21 -22.41
C CYS A 166 5.33 -21.70 -23.12
N LEU A 167 4.68 -20.91 -24.00
CA LEU A 167 3.41 -21.31 -24.65
C LEU A 167 3.35 -20.93 -26.14
N PRO A 168 2.87 -21.81 -27.04
CA PRO A 168 2.62 -21.46 -28.45
C PRO A 168 1.57 -20.36 -28.57
N SER A 169 1.85 -19.35 -29.40
CA SER A 169 1.15 -18.07 -29.41
C SER A 169 -0.07 -18.05 -30.35
N ARG A 170 -1.28 -17.78 -29.82
CA ARG A 170 -2.44 -17.34 -30.63
C ARG A 170 -2.34 -15.83 -30.83
N GLN A 171 -2.29 -15.39 -32.09
CA GLN A 171 -1.62 -14.14 -32.50
C GLN A 171 -2.49 -12.87 -32.52
N ASP A 172 -3.81 -12.93 -32.38
CA ASP A 172 -4.63 -11.81 -32.91
C ASP A 172 -5.05 -10.72 -31.91
N GLU A 173 -4.95 -10.92 -30.59
CA GLU A 173 -5.38 -9.91 -29.58
C GLU A 173 -4.22 -9.24 -28.81
N ARG A 174 -2.97 -9.60 -29.10
CA ARG A 174 -1.80 -9.23 -28.28
C ARG A 174 -1.16 -7.88 -28.62
N ASN A 175 -1.56 -7.22 -29.71
CA ASN A 175 -0.86 -6.03 -30.22
C ASN A 175 -1.05 -4.76 -29.38
N ILE A 176 -2.10 -4.66 -28.56
CA ILE A 176 -2.32 -3.49 -27.67
C ILE A 176 -1.52 -3.63 -26.36
N LEU A 177 -1.22 -4.86 -25.94
CA LEU A 177 -0.58 -5.20 -24.64
C LEU A 177 0.92 -5.47 -24.72
N ASN A 178 1.49 -5.56 -25.93
CA ASN A 178 2.91 -5.80 -26.19
C ASN A 178 3.70 -4.51 -26.48
N LYS A 179 3.20 -3.35 -26.07
CA LYS A 179 3.95 -2.11 -26.21
C LYS A 179 5.14 -2.14 -25.24
N SER A 180 6.36 -1.93 -25.76
CA SER A 180 7.56 -1.89 -24.93
C SER A 180 7.50 -0.65 -24.05
N PHE A 181 7.48 -0.83 -22.74
CA PHE A 181 7.61 0.25 -21.77
C PHE A 181 9.09 0.61 -21.64
N ASP A 182 9.60 1.31 -22.64
CA ASP A 182 10.97 1.80 -22.65
C ASP A 182 11.07 3.09 -21.81
N PHE A 183 12.23 3.30 -21.18
CA PHE A 183 12.44 4.44 -20.28
C PHE A 183 12.40 5.80 -21.01
N ASP A 184 12.50 5.81 -22.34
CA ASP A 184 12.38 6.99 -23.19
C ASP A 184 11.03 7.71 -23.00
N LEU A 185 9.97 6.96 -22.68
CA LEU A 185 8.65 7.51 -22.39
C LEU A 185 8.64 8.45 -21.18
N VAL A 186 9.63 8.31 -20.30
CA VAL A 186 9.75 9.06 -19.04
C VAL A 186 11.11 9.79 -18.96
N ALA A 187 11.79 9.98 -20.09
CA ALA A 187 13.12 10.57 -20.16
C ALA A 187 13.24 11.93 -19.44
N THR A 188 12.19 12.75 -19.48
CA THR A 188 12.18 14.08 -18.84
C THR A 188 12.32 14.03 -17.31
N ALA A 189 11.90 12.95 -16.66
CA ALA A 189 12.07 12.78 -15.22
C ALA A 189 13.54 12.50 -14.84
N PHE A 190 14.32 11.95 -15.77
CA PHE A 190 15.74 11.60 -15.59
C PHE A 190 16.70 12.66 -16.11
N ASP A 191 16.19 13.75 -16.69
CA ASP A 191 17.03 14.87 -17.10
C ASP A 191 17.73 15.47 -15.88
N LEU A 192 19.01 15.84 -16.06
CA LEU A 192 19.82 16.43 -14.99
C LEU A 192 19.16 17.70 -14.44
N GLY A 193 18.57 18.50 -15.33
CA GLY A 193 17.87 19.72 -14.96
C GLY A 193 16.62 19.46 -14.11
N THR A 194 15.97 18.31 -14.26
CA THR A 194 14.83 17.91 -13.44
C THR A 194 15.30 17.38 -12.09
N ILE A 195 16.33 16.52 -12.09
CA ILE A 195 16.87 15.93 -10.85
C ILE A 195 17.41 17.02 -9.92
N LEU A 196 18.19 17.97 -10.44
CA LEU A 196 18.70 19.09 -9.64
C LEU A 196 17.57 19.94 -9.05
N PHE A 197 16.51 20.17 -9.83
CA PHE A 197 15.34 20.90 -9.36
C PHE A 197 14.61 20.15 -8.25
N CYS A 198 14.43 18.83 -8.38
CA CYS A 198 13.88 18.00 -7.32
C CYS A 198 14.73 18.07 -6.04
N ILE A 199 16.06 17.97 -6.14
CA ILE A 199 16.95 18.03 -4.98
C ILE A 199 16.89 19.38 -4.26
N HIS A 200 16.77 20.48 -5.02
CA HIS A 200 16.76 21.82 -4.43
C HIS A 200 15.47 22.13 -3.64
N TYR A 201 14.35 21.52 -4.02
CA TYR A 201 13.02 21.78 -3.48
C TYR A 201 12.50 20.70 -2.52
N ILE A 202 13.31 19.67 -2.24
CA ILE A 202 13.10 18.68 -1.17
C ILE A 202 13.73 19.21 0.12
#